data_AF-A0A2S9GQJ8-F1
#
_entry.id   AF-A0A2S9GQJ8-F1
#
_cell.length_a   1.000
_cell.length_b   1.000
_cell.length_c   1.000
_cell.angle_alpha   90.00
_cell.angle_beta   90.00
_cell.angle_gamma   90.00
#
_symmetry.space_group_name_H-M   'P 1'
#
loop_
_entity.id
_entity.type
_entity.pdbx_description
1 polymer ?
#
loop_
_entity_poly.entity_id
_entity_poly.type
_entity_poly.pdbx_seq_one_letter_code
_entity_poly.pdbx_strand_id
1 'polypeptide(L)' 'LIHRLQAVLTVVLFVTFVVFTVKLVGGHEIVVPAAVSGADLAGAFVLEVTIAFSLAISWATYAADFSRYLP' A
#
# COMPACT_ATOMS: atom_id res chain seq x y z
N LEU A 1 21.01 8.32 -8.86
CA LEU A 1 20.92 7.17 -7.91
C LEU A 1 19.47 6.91 -7.49
N ILE A 2 18.74 7.93 -7.03
CA ILE A 2 17.39 7.79 -6.49
C ILE A 2 16.37 7.15 -7.46
N HIS A 3 16.37 7.49 -8.76
CA HIS A 3 15.49 6.83 -9.74
C HIS A 3 15.73 5.33 -9.88
N ARG A 4 17.01 4.90 -9.82
CA ARG A 4 17.37 3.47 -9.88
C ARG A 4 16.91 2.75 -8.61
N LEU A 5 17.09 3.37 -7.45
CA LEU A 5 16.64 2.82 -6.17
C LEU A 5 15.11 2.67 -6.16
N GLN A 6 14.37 3.68 -6.61
CA GLN A 6 12.91 3.61 -6.75
C GLN A 6 12.52 2.43 -7.64
N ALA A 7 13.07 2.31 -8.85
CA ALA A 7 12.71 1.23 -9.77
C ALA A 7 12.92 -0.16 -9.14
N VAL A 8 14.03 -0.36 -8.44
CA VAL A 8 14.32 -1.62 -7.73
C VAL A 8 13.34 -1.85 -6.59
N LEU A 9 13.14 -0.86 -5.72
CA LEU A 9 12.27 -1.01 -4.55
C LEU A 9 10.81 -1.20 -4.94
N THR A 10 10.33 -0.58 -6.02
CA THR A 10 8.99 -0.82 -6.55
C THR A 10 8.78 -2.28 -6.92
N VAL A 11 9.74 -2.91 -7.60
CA VAL A 11 9.66 -4.34 -7.95
C VAL A 11 9.72 -5.21 -6.70
N VAL A 12 10.62 -4.92 -5.76
CA VAL A 12 10.74 -5.68 -4.51
C VAL A 12 9.45 -5.62 -3.69
N LEU A 13 8.88 -4.42 -3.52
CA LEU A 13 7.61 -4.24 -2.82
C LEU A 13 6.46 -4.96 -3.52
N PHE A 14 6.39 -4.85 -4.85
CA PHE A 14 5.37 -5.54 -5.63
C PHE A 14 5.44 -7.06 -5.46
N VAL A 15 6.63 -7.66 -5.59
CA VAL A 15 6.83 -9.10 -5.39
C VAL A 15 6.47 -9.51 -3.97
N THR A 16 6.87 -8.71 -2.97
CA THR A 16 6.55 -8.98 -1.56
C THR A 16 5.04 -8.99 -1.32
N PHE A 17 4.33 -8.00 -1.86
CA PHE A 17 2.88 -7.93 -1.80
C PHE A 17 2.23 -9.17 -2.43
N VAL A 18 2.64 -9.54 -3.65
CA VAL A 18 2.12 -10.74 -4.34
C VAL A 18 2.36 -12.01 -3.52
N VAL A 19 3.56 -12.20 -2.95
CA VAL A 19 3.87 -13.37 -2.11
C VAL A 19 2.95 -13.43 -0.90
N PHE A 20 2.70 -12.31 -0.23
CA PHE A 20 1.79 -12.26 0.92
C PHE A 20 0.34 -12.53 0.51
N THR A 21 -0.12 -11.95 -0.61
CA THR A 21 -1.47 -12.23 -1.14
C THR A 21 -1.65 -13.71 -1.46
N VAL A 22 -0.69 -14.35 -2.14
CA VAL A 22 -0.75 -15.78 -2.46
C VAL A 22 -0.79 -16.62 -1.19
N LYS A 23 0.02 -16.31 -0.17
CA LYS A 23 -0.02 -17.02 1.11
C LYS A 23 -1.37 -16.86 1.80
N LEU A 24 -1.91 -15.64 1.84
CA LEU A 24 -3.18 -15.35 2.48
C LEU A 24 -4.35 -16.11 1.81
N VAL A 25 -4.42 -16.07 0.47
CA VAL A 25 -5.49 -16.73 -0.30
C VAL A 25 -5.30 -18.25 -0.36
N GLY A 26 -4.05 -18.73 -0.32
CA GLY A 26 -3.70 -20.16 -0.36
C GLY A 26 -3.97 -20.94 0.92
N GLY A 27 -4.66 -20.35 1.91
CA GLY A 27 -5.06 -21.03 3.14
C GLY A 27 -4.04 -20.94 4.27
N HIS A 28 -3.19 -19.91 4.29
CA HIS A 28 -2.41 -19.61 5.49
C HIS A 28 -3.35 -19.36 6.67
N GLU A 29 -3.00 -19.89 7.85
CA GLU A 29 -3.85 -19.82 9.03
C GLU A 29 -4.09 -18.36 9.44
N ILE A 30 -5.36 -17.96 9.40
CA ILE A 30 -5.80 -16.65 9.85
C ILE A 30 -6.09 -16.76 11.34
N VAL A 31 -5.16 -16.26 12.17
CA VAL A 31 -5.25 -16.32 13.64
C VAL A 31 -6.44 -15.51 14.18
N VAL A 32 -6.91 -14.49 13.43
CA VAL A 32 -8.06 -13.66 13.81
C VAL A 32 -9.01 -13.54 12.62
N PRO A 33 -10.21 -14.15 12.65
CA PRO A 33 -11.15 -14.10 11.54
C PRO A 33 -11.66 -12.67 11.31
N ALA A 34 -11.94 -12.32 10.05
CA ALA A 34 -12.54 -11.04 9.67
C ALA A 34 -14.01 -10.97 10.14
N ALA A 35 -14.21 -10.52 11.38
CA ALA A 35 -15.52 -10.49 12.03
C ALA A 35 -16.27 -9.14 11.87
N VAL A 36 -15.59 -8.10 11.40
CA VAL A 36 -16.17 -6.75 11.26
C VAL A 36 -17.08 -6.70 10.02
N SER A 37 -18.30 -6.18 10.19
CA SER A 37 -19.30 -6.11 9.11
C SER A 37 -20.18 -4.86 9.22
N GLY A 38 -20.99 -4.58 8.18
CA GLY A 38 -21.94 -3.48 8.18
C GLY A 38 -21.30 -2.10 8.39
N ALA A 39 -21.86 -1.32 9.30
CA ALA A 39 -21.41 0.05 9.57
C ALA A 39 -19.96 0.12 10.08
N ASP A 40 -19.54 -0.85 10.89
CA ASP A 40 -18.18 -0.91 11.43
C ASP A 40 -17.16 -1.14 10.30
N LEU A 41 -17.49 -1.99 9.33
CA LEU A 41 -16.63 -2.24 8.16
C LEU A 41 -16.54 -0.99 7.27
N ALA A 42 -17.66 -0.28 7.07
CA ALA A 42 -17.65 0.97 6.33
C ALA A 42 -16.81 2.05 7.03
N GLY A 43 -16.91 2.15 8.36
CA GLY A 43 -16.11 3.07 9.16
C GLY A 43 -14.61 2.75 9.09
N ALA A 44 -14.24 1.47 9.22
CA ALA A 44 -12.87 1.01 9.07
C ALA A 44 -12.30 1.32 7.68
N PHE A 45 -13.10 1.13 6.62
CA PHE A 45 -12.71 1.50 5.26
C PHE A 45 -12.43 3.00 5.11
N VAL A 46 -13.33 3.86 5.60
CA VAL A 46 -13.16 5.32 5.53
C VAL A 46 -11.91 5.75 6.32
N LEU A 47 -11.68 5.17 7.49
CA LEU A 47 -10.50 5.44 8.31
C LEU A 47 -9.21 5.07 7.55
N GLU A 48 -9.12 3.85 7.02
CA GLU A 48 -7.95 3.37 6.29
C GLU A 48 -7.66 4.24 5.05
N VAL A 49 -8.70 4.56 4.26
CA VAL A 49 -8.56 5.46 3.10
C VAL A 49 -8.06 6.84 3.52
N THR A 50 -8.54 7.37 4.64
CA THR A 50 -8.10 8.67 5.17
C THR A 50 -6.63 8.63 5.58
N ILE A 51 -6.19 7.56 6.24
CA ILE A 51 -4.78 7.35 6.62
C ILE A 51 -3.90 7.27 5.38
N ALA A 52 -4.28 6.42 4.41
CA ALA A 52 -3.55 6.24 3.17
C ALA A 52 -3.49 7.54 2.36
N PHE A 53 -4.59 8.29 2.27
CA PHE A 53 -4.64 9.58 1.60
C PHE A 53 -3.75 10.62 2.28
N SER A 54 -3.79 10.70 3.62
CA SER A 54 -2.94 11.62 4.38
C SER A 54 -1.45 11.37 4.12
N LEU A 55 -1.04 10.10 4.07
CA LEU A 55 0.32 9.73 3.70
C LEU A 55 0.62 10.09 2.25
N ALA A 56 -0.27 9.80 1.30
CA ALA A 56 -0.02 10.07 -0.11
C ALA A 56 0.11 11.57 -0.41
N ILE A 57 -0.77 12.39 0.18
CA ILE A 57 -0.77 13.83 -0.08
C ILE A 57 0.41 14.55 0.60
N SER A 58 0.93 14.03 1.71
CA SER A 58 2.00 14.69 2.48
C SER A 58 3.32 14.85 1.70
N TRP A 59 3.53 14.07 0.64
CA TRP A 59 4.73 14.17 -0.21
C TRP A 59 4.40 14.51 -1.67
N ALA A 60 3.17 14.91 -1.99
CA ALA A 60 2.75 15.18 -3.37
C ALA A 60 3.60 16.26 -4.07
N THR A 61 4.05 17.29 -3.34
CA THR A 61 4.94 18.32 -3.88
C THR A 61 6.33 17.76 -4.20
N TYR A 62 6.87 16.90 -3.35
CA TYR A 62 8.12 16.19 -3.61
C TYR A 62 7.98 15.26 -4.83
N ALA A 63 6.85 14.56 -4.96
CA ALA A 63 6.56 13.72 -6.12
C ALA A 63 6.58 14.52 -7.43
N ALA A 64 5.96 15.70 -7.44
CA ALA A 64 5.93 16.58 -8.61
C ALA A 64 7.33 17.07 -9.00
N ASP A 65 8.14 17.48 -8.03
CA ASP A 65 9.53 17.87 -8.27
C ASP A 65 10.37 16.69 -8.78
N PHE A 66 10.27 15.53 -8.15
CA PHE A 66 10.94 14.30 -8.60
C PHE A 66 10.59 13.92 -10.04
N SER A 67 9.31 14.06 -10.42
CA SER A 67 8.79 13.71 -11.74
C SER A 67 9.36 14.57 -12.86
N ARG A 68 9.72 15.83 -12.56
CA ARG A 68 10.35 16.75 -13.50
C ARG A 68 11.71 16.25 -13.98
N TYR A 69 12.40 15.46 -13.16
CA TYR A 69 13.74 14.93 -13.46
C TYR A 69 13.72 13.50 -14.00
N LEU A 70 12.54 12.96 -14.32
CA LEU A 70 12.44 11.68 -15.02
C LEU A 70 13.11 11.80 -16.41
N PRO A 71 13.94 10.82 -16.80
CA PRO A 71 14.61 10.82 -18.10
C PRO A 71 13.65 10.64 -19.27
#